data_AF-R7VJY7-F1
#
_entry.id   AF-R7VJY7-F1
#
_cell.length_a   1.000
_cell.length_b   1.000
_cell.length_c   1.000
_cell.angle_alpha   90.00
_cell.angle_beta   90.00
_cell.angle_gamma   90.00
#
_symmetry.space_group_name_H-M   'P 1'
#
loop_
_entity.id
_entity.type
_entity.pdbx_description
1 polymer ?
#
loop_
_entity_poly.entity_id
_entity_poly.type
_entity_poly.pdbx_seq_one_letter_code
_entity_poly.pdbx_strand_id
1 'polypeptide(L)'
;CSVPCGDHGTCIDKNRCLCDKGYSGDKCDTISCEIESNCSGHGECTGPATCTCNDGWSGLDCSIPDCSTTKNCSGQGVCVAPGT
;
A
#
# COMPACT_ATOMS: atom_id res chain seq x y z
N CYS A 1 8.06 16.53 -23.18
CA CYS A 1 8.05 15.06 -23.24
C CYS A 1 7.47 14.60 -24.56
N SER A 2 8.01 13.54 -25.14
CA SER A 2 7.41 12.85 -26.30
C SER A 2 6.27 11.92 -25.86
N VAL A 3 6.32 11.39 -24.64
CA VAL A 3 5.20 10.69 -23.98
C VAL A 3 4.71 11.49 -22.77
N PRO A 4 3.41 11.81 -22.65
CA PRO A 4 2.89 12.55 -21.51
C PRO A 4 2.98 11.71 -20.22
N CYS A 5 3.51 12.31 -19.14
CA CYS A 5 3.73 11.67 -17.84
C CYS A 5 2.48 11.62 -16.93
N GLY A 6 1.28 11.70 -17.52
CA GLY A 6 0.02 11.78 -16.77
C GLY A 6 -0.05 12.99 -15.84
N ASP A 7 -0.94 12.91 -14.85
CA ASP A 7 -1.13 13.94 -13.81
C ASP A 7 -0.22 13.75 -12.58
N HIS A 8 0.45 12.59 -12.48
CA HIS A 8 1.25 12.16 -11.33
C HIS A 8 2.73 11.98 -11.67
N GLY A 9 3.23 12.72 -12.65
CA GLY A 9 4.59 12.58 -13.13
C GLY A 9 5.15 13.85 -13.73
N THR A 10 6.43 14.09 -13.45
CA THR A 10 7.20 15.19 -14.03
C THR A 10 8.09 14.68 -15.15
N CYS A 11 7.99 15.29 -16.33
CA CYS A 11 8.87 14.94 -17.45
C CYS A 11 10.30 15.40 -17.17
N ILE A 12 11.25 14.45 -17.17
CA ILE A 12 12.67 14.71 -16.95
C ILE A 12 13.52 14.49 -18.22
N ASP A 13 13.02 13.75 -19.21
CA ASP A 13 13.68 13.53 -20.51
C ASP A 13 12.63 13.24 -21.60
N LYS A 14 13.04 13.12 -22.87
CA LYS A 14 12.12 12.87 -24.01
C LYS A 14 11.15 11.71 -23.77
N ASN A 15 11.59 10.62 -23.14
CA ASN A 15 10.74 9.48 -22.77
C ASN A 15 10.97 9.02 -21.32
N ARG A 16 11.31 9.94 -20.42
CA ARG A 16 11.46 9.61 -19.00
C ARG A 16 10.59 10.53 -18.15
N CYS A 17 9.76 9.88 -17.35
CA CYS A 17 8.93 10.51 -16.35
C CYS A 17 9.48 10.18 -14.96
N LEU A 18 9.59 11.20 -14.12
CA LEU A 18 9.79 11.03 -12.69
C LEU A 18 8.40 10.99 -12.06
N CYS A 19 7.98 9.82 -11.60
CA CYS A 19 6.67 9.65 -11.01
C CYS A 19 6.61 10.15 -9.57
N ASP A 20 5.45 10.67 -9.20
CA ASP A 20 5.14 10.99 -7.82
C ASP A 20 5.16 9.73 -6.96
N LYS A 21 5.35 9.92 -5.66
CA LYS A 21 5.30 8.85 -4.69
C LYS A 21 3.97 8.10 -4.79
N GLY A 22 4.04 6.79 -5.06
CA GLY A 22 2.88 5.90 -5.11
C GLY A 22 2.37 5.72 -6.53
N TYR A 23 3.13 6.16 -7.53
CA TYR A 23 2.87 5.97 -8.94
C TYR A 23 4.10 5.41 -9.64
N SER A 24 3.86 4.59 -10.66
CA SER A 24 4.87 3.94 -11.47
C SER A 24 4.41 3.82 -12.93
N GLY A 25 5.26 3.21 -13.75
CA GLY A 25 5.04 3.06 -15.19
C GLY A 25 5.57 4.23 -16.01
N ASP A 26 5.62 4.05 -17.33
CA ASP A 26 6.23 5.02 -18.26
C ASP A 26 5.50 6.37 -18.29
N LYS A 27 4.23 6.39 -17.89
CA LYS A 27 3.39 7.59 -17.84
C LYS A 27 2.92 7.94 -16.43
N CYS A 28 3.46 7.30 -15.39
CA CYS A 28 3.04 7.52 -13.99
C CYS A 28 1.53 7.37 -13.77
N ASP A 29 0.89 6.52 -14.57
CA ASP A 29 -0.55 6.22 -14.57
C ASP A 29 -0.87 4.92 -13.81
N THR A 30 0.15 4.18 -13.41
CA THR A 30 0.00 2.95 -12.63
C THR A 30 0.18 3.27 -11.15
N ILE A 31 -0.75 2.84 -10.30
CA ILE A 31 -0.59 2.95 -8.85
C ILE A 31 0.54 2.02 -8.41
N SER A 32 1.45 2.54 -7.61
CA SER A 32 2.52 1.79 -6.98
C SER A 32 2.27 1.62 -5.48
N CYS A 33 2.25 0.36 -5.06
CA CYS A 33 1.95 -0.05 -3.69
C CYS A 33 3.23 -0.30 -2.87
N GLU A 34 4.39 -0.04 -3.46
CA GLU A 34 5.70 -0.23 -2.85
C GLU A 34 5.93 0.67 -1.64
N ILE A 35 5.27 1.83 -1.58
CA ILE A 35 5.33 2.75 -0.42
C ILE A 35 4.80 2.10 0.84
N GLU A 36 3.74 1.30 0.68
CA GLU A 36 2.98 0.70 1.76
C GLU A 36 3.33 -0.79 1.92
N SER A 37 4.53 -1.18 1.49
CA SER A 37 5.01 -2.57 1.50
C SER A 37 4.02 -3.57 0.86
N ASN A 38 3.31 -3.14 -0.19
CA ASN A 38 2.21 -3.88 -0.80
C ASN A 38 1.11 -4.28 0.19
N CYS A 39 0.73 -3.35 1.07
CA CYS A 39 -0.26 -3.57 2.13
C CYS A 39 0.07 -4.79 3.00
N SER A 40 1.38 -5.04 3.22
CA SER A 40 1.92 -6.20 3.95
C SER A 40 1.42 -7.56 3.45
N GLY A 41 0.84 -7.65 2.24
CA GLY A 41 0.14 -8.84 1.76
C GLY A 41 -1.19 -9.12 2.49
N HIS A 42 -1.67 -8.19 3.31
CA HIS A 42 -2.86 -8.29 4.15
C HIS A 42 -3.95 -7.29 3.75
N GLY A 43 -3.86 -6.73 2.54
CA GLY A 43 -4.88 -5.86 1.97
C GLY A 43 -4.70 -5.67 0.48
N GLU A 44 -5.64 -4.95 -0.12
CA GLU A 44 -5.56 -4.48 -1.50
C GLU A 44 -5.16 -3.02 -1.54
N CYS A 45 -4.19 -2.72 -2.40
CA CYS A 45 -3.77 -1.36 -2.63
C CYS A 45 -4.73 -0.68 -3.61
N THR A 46 -5.49 0.29 -3.11
CA THR A 46 -6.56 0.97 -3.86
C THR A 46 -6.19 2.40 -4.24
N GLY A 47 -5.03 2.89 -3.78
CA GLY A 47 -4.52 4.21 -4.11
C GLY A 47 -3.06 4.37 -3.72
N PRO A 48 -2.44 5.51 -4.08
CA PRO A 48 -1.08 5.83 -3.66
C PRO A 48 -1.04 5.94 -2.13
N ALA A 49 -0.31 5.02 -1.48
CA ALA A 49 -0.28 4.89 -0.01
C ALA A 49 -1.65 4.64 0.63
N THR A 50 -2.60 4.06 -0.12
CA THR A 50 -3.92 3.69 0.39
C THR A 50 -4.10 2.18 0.28
N CYS A 51 -4.19 1.53 1.43
CA CYS A 51 -4.50 0.13 1.55
C CYS A 51 -5.91 -0.09 2.10
N THR A 52 -6.64 -0.97 1.44
CA THR A 52 -7.89 -1.54 1.92
C THR A 52 -7.56 -2.88 2.57
N CYS A 53 -7.50 -2.89 3.90
CA CYS A 53 -7.10 -4.09 4.65
C CYS A 53 -8.16 -5.17 4.63
N ASN A 54 -7.69 -6.42 4.61
CA ASN A 54 -8.53 -7.60 4.79
C ASN A 54 -9.09 -7.64 6.21
N ASP A 55 -10.18 -8.37 6.40
CA ASP A 55 -10.81 -8.54 7.71
C ASP A 55 -9.80 -9.04 8.76
N GLY A 56 -9.75 -8.36 9.90
CA GLY A 56 -8.79 -8.65 10.97
C GLY A 56 -7.41 -8.04 10.77
N TRP A 57 -7.21 -7.18 9.78
CA TRP A 57 -5.99 -6.39 9.60
C TRP A 57 -6.30 -4.90 9.56
N SER A 58 -5.36 -4.10 10.01
CA SER A 58 -5.50 -2.66 10.20
C SER A 58 -4.13 -1.98 10.11
N GLY A 59 -4.12 -0.65 10.19
CA GLY A 59 -2.93 0.16 9.96
C GLY A 59 -2.86 0.68 8.52
N LEU A 60 -1.87 1.53 8.26
CA LEU A 60 -1.70 2.19 6.96
C LEU A 60 -1.35 1.18 5.85
N ASP A 61 -0.57 0.16 6.22
CA ASP A 61 -0.05 -0.92 5.38
C ASP A 61 -0.62 -2.29 5.74
N CYS A 62 -1.73 -2.33 6.49
CA CYS A 62 -2.34 -3.58 6.93
C CYS A 62 -1.38 -4.50 7.71
N SER A 63 -0.32 -3.94 8.31
CA SER A 63 0.64 -4.70 9.12
C SER A 63 0.14 -5.00 10.54
N ILE A 64 -0.94 -4.35 10.98
CA ILE A 64 -1.44 -4.44 12.35
C ILE A 64 -2.59 -5.44 12.40
N PRO A 65 -2.42 -6.62 13.02
CA PRO A 65 -3.52 -7.55 13.21
C PRO A 65 -4.55 -6.95 14.19
N ASP A 66 -5.82 -6.95 13.81
CA ASP A 66 -6.94 -6.62 14.68
C ASP A 66 -7.33 -7.85 15.50
N CYS A 67 -7.03 -7.78 16.79
CA CYS A 67 -7.22 -8.85 17.76
C CYS A 67 -8.38 -8.54 18.70
N SER A 68 -9.29 -7.67 18.29
CA SER A 68 -10.53 -7.40 19.02
C SER A 68 -11.40 -8.65 19.14
N THR A 69 -11.30 -9.56 18.17
CA THR A 69 -12.08 -10.81 18.10
C THR A 69 -11.42 -11.96 18.89
N THR A 70 -10.09 -12.04 18.87
CA THR A 70 -9.32 -13.02 19.67
C THR A 70 -8.93 -12.37 20.99
N LYS A 71 -9.62 -12.66 22.10
CA LYS A 71 -9.36 -12.12 23.46
C LYS A 71 -7.86 -11.96 23.79
N ASN A 72 -7.22 -10.88 23.34
CA ASN A 72 -5.79 -10.52 23.49
C ASN A 72 -4.87 -11.65 23.99
N CYS A 73 -4.85 -12.82 23.33
CA CYS A 73 -4.17 -14.05 23.78
C CYS A 73 -4.22 -14.28 25.32
N SER A 74 -5.39 -14.16 25.94
CA SER A 74 -5.63 -14.24 27.39
C SER A 74 -4.80 -13.27 28.27
N GLY A 75 -4.37 -12.14 27.71
CA GLY A 75 -3.51 -11.15 28.37
C GLY A 75 -2.04 -11.57 28.50
N GLN A 76 -1.63 -12.67 27.87
CA GLN A 76 -0.31 -13.27 28.04
C GLN A 76 0.44 -13.54 26.73
N GLY A 77 -0.09 -13.10 25.58
CA GLY A 77 0.54 -13.29 24.28
C GLY A 77 0.49 -12.04 23.41
N VAL A 78 1.36 -12.01 22.41
CA VAL A 78 1.35 -10.99 21.35
C VAL A 78 0.50 -11.55 20.21
N CYS A 79 -0.52 -10.80 19.82
CA CYS A 79 -1.30 -11.15 18.66
C CYS A 79 -0.52 -10.78 17.39
N VAL A 80 -0.20 -11.79 16.59
CA VAL A 80 0.60 -11.65 15.36
C VAL A 80 -0.22 -11.85 14.10
N ALA A 81 -1.45 -12.37 14.23
CA ALA A 81 -2.41 -12.54 13.14
C ALA A 81 -3.85 -12.65 13.69
N PRO A 82 -4.86 -12.14 12.97
CA PRO A 82 -6.26 -12.33 13.34
C PRO A 82 -6.66 -13.81 13.28
N GLY A 83 -7.50 -14.25 14.22
CA GLY A 83 -8.08 -15.60 14.21
C GLY A 83 -7.12 -16.76 14.52
N THR A 84 -5.91 -16.46 15.02
CA THR A 84 -4.93 -17.47 15.50
C THR A 84 -4.96 -17.68 17.00
#